data_AF-A0A183B4X8-F1
#
_entry.id   AF-A0A183B4X8-F1
#
_cell.length_a   1.000
_cell.length_b   1.000
_cell.length_c   1.000
_cell.angle_alpha   90.00
_cell.angle_beta   90.00
_cell.angle_gamma   90.00
#
_symmetry.space_group_name_H-M   'P 1'
#
loop_
_entity.id
_entity.type
_entity.pdbx_description
1 polymer ?
#
loop_
_entity_poly.entity_id
_entity_poly.type
_entity_poly.pdbx_seq_one_letter_code
_entity_poly.pdbx_strand_id
1 'polypeptide(L)'
;MKSVKRLANFQSLFNDAVEQVRSAHTVTLRWTPVESLDVDRLGTELEQVQSFYEACEPLTVLLNNLDRQLVQFRDSAVTIDPGVITQQTALRNDFDQVRLITESRIHAINQTIASLRAPPQRVSTLTRTPSHRQTQAPGVRTPIQDGAQGAVTISPPLVKPTVPLSDSVSSPWERCVHPSGTQVPYYRK
;
A
#
# COMPACT_ATOMS: atom_id res chain seq x y z
N MET A 1 26.87 17.95 -39.33
CA MET A 1 27.84 17.62 -38.24
C MET A 1 27.30 17.84 -36.82
N LYS A 2 26.60 18.95 -36.50
CA LYS A 2 26.07 19.20 -35.14
C LYS A 2 25.08 18.11 -34.66
N SER A 3 24.18 17.65 -35.54
CA SER A 3 23.17 16.63 -35.22
C SER A 3 23.76 15.26 -34.91
N VAL A 4 24.83 14.85 -35.61
CA VAL A 4 25.52 13.56 -35.40
C VAL A 4 26.21 13.53 -34.03
N LYS A 5 26.93 14.60 -33.66
CA LYS A 5 27.56 14.71 -32.33
C LYS A 5 26.53 14.69 -31.20
N ARG A 6 25.37 15.32 -31.43
CA ARG A 6 24.27 15.35 -30.48
C ARG A 6 23.63 13.97 -30.29
N LEU A 7 23.43 13.21 -31.38
CA LEU A 7 22.92 11.84 -31.30
C LEU A 7 23.90 10.90 -30.59
N ALA A 8 25.20 11.02 -30.85
CA ALA A 8 26.22 10.24 -30.17
C ALA A 8 26.26 10.54 -28.65
N ASN A 9 26.15 11.82 -28.26
CA ASN A 9 26.06 12.21 -26.85
C ASN A 9 24.79 11.64 -26.21
N PHE A 10 23.64 11.76 -26.88
CA PHE A 10 22.39 11.14 -26.42
C PHE A 10 22.55 9.63 -26.18
N GLN A 11 23.14 8.90 -27.13
CA GLN A 11 23.34 7.46 -27.01
C GLN A 11 24.26 7.09 -25.84
N SER A 12 25.33 7.87 -25.61
CA SER A 12 26.20 7.69 -24.44
C SER A 12 25.41 7.86 -23.14
N LEU A 13 24.72 9.00 -22.99
CA LEU A 13 23.92 9.29 -21.79
C LEU A 13 22.80 8.28 -21.57
N PHE A 14 22.20 7.79 -22.65
CA PHE A 14 21.16 6.78 -22.61
C PHE A 14 21.71 5.44 -22.09
N ASN A 15 22.85 4.98 -22.62
CA ASN A 15 23.49 3.76 -22.16
C ASN A 15 23.92 3.86 -20.69
N ASP A 16 24.49 5.01 -20.29
CA ASP A 16 24.86 5.27 -18.90
C ASP A 16 23.64 5.23 -17.97
N ALA A 17 22.50 5.79 -18.42
CA ALA A 17 21.24 5.73 -17.68
C ALA A 17 20.72 4.29 -17.53
N VAL A 18 20.79 3.50 -18.61
CA VAL A 18 20.41 2.08 -18.60
C VAL A 18 21.23 1.29 -17.58
N GLU A 19 22.54 1.49 -17.54
CA GLU A 19 23.40 0.81 -16.56
C GLU A 19 23.11 1.25 -15.13
N GLN A 20 22.92 2.54 -14.89
CA GLN A 20 22.65 3.07 -13.56
C GLN A 20 21.29 2.60 -13.02
N VAL A 21 20.23 2.62 -13.84
CA VAL A 21 18.90 2.13 -13.41
C VAL A 21 18.95 0.62 -13.14
N ARG A 22 19.64 -0.16 -13.97
CA ARG A 22 19.83 -1.60 -13.74
C ARG A 22 20.59 -1.88 -12.44
N SER A 23 21.63 -1.09 -12.17
CA SER A 23 22.38 -1.17 -10.92
C SER A 23 21.50 -0.82 -9.72
N ALA A 24 20.75 0.28 -9.78
CA ALA A 24 19.81 0.70 -8.74
C ALA A 24 18.75 -0.38 -8.47
N HIS A 25 18.17 -0.96 -9.53
CA HIS A 25 17.23 -2.07 -9.41
C HIS A 25 17.87 -3.29 -8.73
N THR A 26 19.10 -3.64 -9.10
CA THR A 26 19.85 -4.73 -8.45
C THR A 26 20.08 -4.47 -6.96
N VAL A 27 20.34 -3.22 -6.56
CA VAL A 27 20.45 -2.84 -5.14
C VAL A 27 19.12 -3.08 -4.42
N THR A 28 18.00 -2.65 -5.00
CA THR A 28 16.68 -2.85 -4.36
C THR A 28 16.31 -4.32 -4.17
N LEU A 29 16.69 -5.19 -5.12
CA LEU A 29 16.45 -6.64 -5.02
C LEU A 29 17.29 -7.33 -3.94
N ARG A 30 18.41 -6.71 -3.53
CA ARG A 30 19.30 -7.27 -2.49
C ARG A 30 18.88 -6.90 -1.08
N TRP A 31 17.88 -6.04 -0.93
CA TRP A 31 17.42 -5.62 0.38
C TRP A 31 16.75 -6.75 1.14
N THR A 32 17.21 -6.96 2.38
CA THR A 32 16.60 -7.89 3.32
C THR A 32 15.18 -7.42 3.68
N PRO A 33 14.16 -8.29 3.71
CA PRO A 33 12.80 -7.91 4.10
C PRO A 33 12.76 -7.21 5.46
N VAL A 34 11.90 -6.20 5.62
CA VAL A 34 11.88 -5.34 6.81
C VAL A 34 11.53 -6.14 8.07
N GLU A 35 10.70 -7.16 7.95
CA GLU A 35 10.27 -8.04 9.04
C GLU A 35 11.41 -8.91 9.59
N SER A 36 12.48 -9.07 8.81
CA SER A 36 13.66 -9.86 9.18
C SER A 36 14.84 -9.01 9.66
N LEU A 37 14.67 -7.69 9.74
CA LEU A 37 15.69 -6.78 10.26
C LEU A 37 15.71 -6.79 11.78
N ASP A 38 16.92 -6.72 12.34
CA ASP A 38 17.11 -6.51 13.77
C ASP A 38 16.71 -5.08 14.17
N VAL A 39 16.12 -4.94 15.36
CA VAL A 39 15.61 -3.66 15.89
C VAL A 39 16.71 -2.61 15.96
N ASP A 40 17.91 -3.02 16.39
CA ASP A 40 19.08 -2.14 16.51
C ASP A 40 19.59 -1.66 15.14
N ARG A 41 19.26 -2.38 14.06
CA ARG A 41 19.69 -2.06 12.69
C ARG A 41 18.70 -1.21 11.91
N LEU A 42 17.44 -1.08 12.37
CA LEU A 42 16.40 -0.34 11.66
C LEU A 42 16.78 1.11 11.37
N GLY A 43 17.46 1.79 12.30
CA GLY A 43 17.91 3.16 12.12
C GLY A 43 18.94 3.29 11.01
N THR A 44 19.99 2.47 11.05
CA THR A 44 21.05 2.46 10.02
C THR A 44 20.51 2.08 8.64
N GLU A 45 19.61 1.10 8.57
CA GLU A 45 18.96 0.71 7.30
C GLU A 45 18.10 1.85 6.75
N LEU A 46 17.38 2.58 7.61
CA LEU A 46 16.61 3.76 7.18
C LEU A 46 17.51 4.83 6.57
N GLU A 47 18.61 5.17 7.24
CA GLU A 47 19.58 6.15 6.73
C GLU A 47 20.18 5.72 5.39
N GLN A 48 20.53 4.43 5.24
CA GLN A 48 21.06 3.89 3.98
C GLN A 48 20.04 3.95 2.85
N VAL A 49 18.79 3.58 3.10
CA VAL A 49 17.73 3.60 2.09
C VAL A 49 17.38 5.04 1.70
N GLN A 50 17.38 5.98 2.65
CA GLN A 50 17.21 7.42 2.37
C GLN A 50 18.37 7.97 1.54
N SER A 51 19.61 7.65 1.91
CA SER A 51 20.80 8.05 1.14
C SER A 51 20.77 7.48 -0.28
N PHE A 52 20.33 6.23 -0.44
CA PHE A 52 20.14 5.62 -1.76
C PHE A 52 19.06 6.35 -2.58
N TYR A 53 17.94 6.72 -1.95
CA TYR A 53 16.87 7.47 -2.60
C TYR A 53 17.36 8.83 -3.11
N GLU A 54 18.11 9.57 -2.29
CA GLU A 54 18.73 10.85 -2.68
C GLU A 54 19.76 10.67 -3.79
N ALA A 55 20.57 9.60 -3.73
CA ALA A 55 21.55 9.28 -4.78
C ALA A 55 20.90 8.97 -6.13
N CYS A 56 19.61 8.63 -6.16
CA CYS A 56 18.83 8.42 -7.38
C CYS A 56 18.27 9.71 -7.99
N GLU A 57 18.28 10.85 -7.29
CA GLU A 57 17.74 12.13 -7.82
C GLU A 57 18.38 12.57 -9.16
N PRO A 58 19.70 12.46 -9.37
CA PRO A 58 20.32 12.77 -10.66
C PRO A 58 19.76 11.94 -11.83
N LEU A 59 19.31 10.69 -11.58
CA LEU A 59 18.70 9.85 -12.61
C LEU A 59 17.34 10.39 -13.06
N THR A 60 16.55 10.96 -12.15
CA THR A 60 15.30 11.65 -12.49
C THR A 60 15.56 12.78 -13.48
N VAL A 61 16.58 13.59 -13.21
CA VAL A 61 16.96 14.72 -14.08
C VAL A 61 17.46 14.22 -15.44
N LEU A 62 18.29 13.17 -15.44
CA LEU A 62 18.84 12.57 -16.66
C LEU A 62 17.73 12.00 -17.56
N LEU A 63 16.80 11.21 -17.01
CA LEU A 63 15.69 10.61 -17.77
C LEU A 63 14.77 11.69 -18.35
N ASN A 64 14.46 12.73 -17.58
CA ASN A 64 13.72 13.90 -18.07
C ASN A 64 14.45 14.62 -19.22
N ASN A 65 15.78 14.70 -19.15
CA ASN A 65 16.58 15.29 -20.21
C ASN A 65 16.54 14.44 -21.49
N LEU A 66 16.70 13.11 -21.36
CA LEU A 66 16.62 12.17 -22.47
C LEU A 66 15.27 12.25 -23.19
N ASP A 67 14.16 12.34 -22.47
CA ASP A 67 12.83 12.52 -23.09
C ASP A 67 12.70 13.83 -23.85
N ARG A 68 13.20 14.94 -23.27
CA ARG A 68 13.23 16.22 -23.97
C ARG A 68 14.09 16.14 -25.24
N GLN A 69 15.21 15.44 -25.19
CA GLN A 69 16.06 15.24 -26.38
C GLN A 69 15.34 14.42 -27.46
N LEU A 70 14.64 13.33 -27.10
CA LEU A 70 13.84 12.54 -28.04
C LEU A 70 12.77 13.39 -28.75
N VAL A 71 12.04 14.22 -28.00
CA VAL A 71 11.07 15.16 -28.58
C VAL A 71 11.75 16.13 -29.53
N GLN A 72 12.87 16.73 -29.12
CA GLN A 72 13.61 17.68 -29.96
C GLN A 72 14.17 17.05 -31.24
N PHE A 73 14.58 15.79 -31.20
CA PHE A 73 15.03 15.07 -32.39
C PHE A 73 13.88 14.82 -33.36
N ARG A 74 12.71 14.41 -32.86
CA ARG A 74 11.49 14.24 -33.65
C ARG A 74 11.11 15.56 -34.33
N ASP A 75 11.10 16.66 -33.58
CA ASP A 75 10.73 17.99 -34.09
C ASP A 75 11.76 18.52 -35.11
N SER A 76 13.02 18.07 -35.02
CA SER A 76 14.09 18.42 -35.96
C SER A 76 14.19 17.48 -37.18
N ALA A 77 13.21 16.58 -37.38
CA ALA A 77 13.21 15.54 -38.41
C ALA A 77 14.45 14.63 -38.41
N VAL A 78 15.07 14.42 -37.25
CA VAL A 78 16.16 13.45 -37.07
C VAL A 78 15.52 12.07 -36.90
N THR A 79 15.86 11.13 -37.79
CA THR A 79 15.40 9.74 -37.68
C THR A 79 16.03 9.07 -36.47
N ILE A 80 15.21 8.66 -35.52
CA ILE A 80 15.60 7.83 -34.38
C ILE A 80 14.99 6.46 -34.56
N ASP A 81 15.75 5.43 -34.21
CA ASP A 81 15.26 4.06 -34.15
C ASP A 81 14.07 3.97 -33.17
N PRO A 82 12.88 3.51 -33.61
CA PRO A 82 11.73 3.28 -32.74
C PRO A 82 12.07 2.42 -31.51
N GLY A 83 13.04 1.51 -31.62
CA GLY A 83 13.51 0.70 -30.48
C GLY A 83 14.01 1.55 -29.30
N VAL A 84 14.66 2.69 -29.57
CA VAL A 84 15.15 3.61 -28.53
C VAL A 84 13.99 4.23 -27.74
N ILE A 85 12.88 4.56 -28.41
CA ILE A 85 11.69 5.13 -27.75
C ILE A 85 11.06 4.10 -26.81
N THR A 86 10.96 2.85 -27.27
CA THR A 86 10.47 1.75 -26.44
C THR A 86 11.40 1.49 -25.26
N GLN A 87 12.72 1.46 -25.47
CA GLN A 87 13.69 1.26 -24.39
C GLN A 87 13.68 2.41 -23.38
N GLN A 88 13.51 3.66 -23.82
CA GLN A 88 13.36 4.81 -22.91
C GLN A 88 12.10 4.69 -22.04
N THR A 89 10.99 4.26 -22.63
CA THR A 89 9.75 4.00 -21.87
C THR A 89 9.93 2.88 -20.84
N ALA A 90 10.59 1.78 -21.23
CA ALA A 90 10.89 0.68 -20.31
C ALA A 90 11.82 1.13 -19.18
N LEU A 91 12.87 1.89 -19.50
CA LEU A 91 13.83 2.43 -18.54
C LEU A 91 13.15 3.35 -17.50
N ARG A 92 12.19 4.17 -17.95
CA ARG A 92 11.34 4.98 -17.07
C ARG A 92 10.56 4.12 -16.09
N ASN A 93 9.87 3.10 -16.58
CA ASN A 93 9.08 2.20 -15.75
C ASN A 93 9.96 1.46 -14.71
N ASP A 94 11.13 0.99 -15.14
CA ASP A 94 12.09 0.32 -14.24
C ASP A 94 12.57 1.27 -13.14
N PHE A 95 12.87 2.53 -13.48
CA PHE A 95 13.28 3.53 -12.50
C PHE A 95 12.14 3.94 -11.56
N ASP A 96 10.92 4.08 -12.07
CA ASP A 96 9.73 4.36 -11.24
C ASP A 96 9.48 3.20 -10.26
N GLN A 97 9.70 1.95 -10.68
CA GLN A 97 9.64 0.79 -9.80
C GLN A 97 10.72 0.86 -8.70
N VAL A 98 11.96 1.24 -9.04
CA VAL A 98 13.03 1.46 -8.05
C VAL A 98 12.60 2.49 -7.00
N ARG A 99 12.04 3.63 -7.43
CA ARG A 99 11.54 4.67 -6.50
C ARG A 99 10.43 4.13 -5.60
N LEU A 100 9.44 3.47 -6.19
CA LEU A 100 8.30 2.91 -5.45
C LEU A 100 8.75 1.91 -4.38
N ILE A 101 9.65 0.98 -4.72
CA ILE A 101 10.19 0.00 -3.77
C ILE A 101 10.96 0.71 -2.64
N THR A 102 11.74 1.72 -3.00
CA THR A 102 12.53 2.52 -2.04
C THR A 102 11.64 3.27 -1.06
N GLU A 103 10.64 4.01 -1.56
CA GLU A 103 9.68 4.75 -0.75
C GLU A 103 8.86 3.81 0.14
N SER A 104 8.38 2.69 -0.42
CA SER A 104 7.66 1.66 0.34
C SER A 104 8.49 1.10 1.49
N ARG A 105 9.79 0.84 1.25
CA ARG A 105 10.71 0.38 2.28
C ARG A 105 10.95 1.43 3.37
N ILE A 106 11.16 2.70 2.99
CA ILE A 106 11.28 3.81 3.95
C ILE A 106 10.04 3.87 4.85
N HIS A 107 8.85 3.78 4.26
CA HIS A 107 7.59 3.78 5.01
C HIS A 107 7.47 2.57 5.93
N ALA A 108 7.79 1.37 5.46
CA ALA A 108 7.73 0.15 6.26
C ALA A 108 8.69 0.21 7.47
N ILE A 109 9.94 0.64 7.27
CA ILE A 109 10.90 0.79 8.37
C ILE A 109 10.41 1.83 9.39
N ASN A 110 9.91 2.98 8.94
CA ASN A 110 9.35 4.00 9.83
C ASN A 110 8.14 3.49 10.63
N GLN A 111 7.26 2.70 9.99
CA GLN A 111 6.12 2.08 10.68
C GLN A 111 6.57 1.08 11.74
N THR A 112 7.60 0.27 11.46
CA THR A 112 8.17 -0.66 12.44
C THR A 112 8.78 0.09 13.62
N ILE A 113 9.57 1.14 13.36
CA ILE A 113 10.15 1.99 14.41
C ILE A 113 9.05 2.65 15.26
N ALA A 114 8.00 3.18 14.63
CA ALA A 114 6.87 3.78 15.33
C ALA A 114 6.12 2.77 16.21
N SER A 115 5.91 1.56 15.72
CA SER A 115 5.26 0.47 16.46
C SER A 115 6.06 0.03 17.68
N LEU A 116 7.39 0.03 17.59
CA LEU A 116 8.28 -0.28 18.72
C LEU A 116 8.30 0.83 19.78
N ARG A 117 8.08 2.08 19.39
CA ARG A 117 8.01 3.23 20.31
C ARG A 117 6.63 3.41 20.94
N ALA A 118 5.58 2.80 20.40
CA ALA A 118 4.24 2.91 20.96
C ALA A 118 4.21 2.28 22.37
N PRO A 119 3.68 2.99 23.39
CA PRO A 119 3.52 2.40 24.71
C PRO A 119 2.60 1.18 24.60
N PRO A 120 2.84 0.10 25.35
CA PRO A 120 1.93 -1.04 25.37
C PRO A 120 0.56 -0.53 25.79
N GLN A 121 -0.42 -0.59 24.89
CA GLN A 121 -1.79 -0.30 25.26
C GLN A 121 -2.18 -1.29 26.34
N ARG A 122 -2.29 -0.82 27.58
CA ARG A 122 -2.94 -1.58 28.64
C ARG A 122 -4.37 -1.81 28.17
N VAL A 123 -4.62 -3.01 27.69
CA VAL A 123 -5.97 -3.52 27.55
C VAL A 123 -6.52 -3.56 28.98
N SER A 124 -7.23 -2.51 29.39
CA SER A 124 -8.02 -2.54 30.61
C SER A 124 -9.08 -3.60 30.41
N THR A 125 -8.78 -4.85 30.79
CA THR A 125 -9.79 -5.88 31.00
C THR A 125 -10.68 -5.37 32.13
N LEU A 126 -11.77 -4.70 31.77
CA LEU A 126 -12.92 -4.49 32.65
C LEU A 126 -13.53 -5.87 32.93
N THR A 127 -12.94 -6.60 33.87
CA THR A 127 -13.53 -7.78 34.49
C THR A 127 -14.75 -7.28 35.26
N ARG A 128 -15.91 -7.32 34.61
CA ARG A 128 -17.21 -7.01 35.21
C ARG A 128 -17.51 -8.05 36.28
N THR A 129 -17.08 -7.82 37.51
CA THR A 129 -17.54 -8.56 38.68
C THR A 129 -19.02 -8.25 38.93
N PRO A 130 -19.93 -9.24 38.97
CA PRO A 130 -21.30 -8.99 39.39
C PRO A 130 -21.31 -8.76 40.91
N SER A 131 -21.77 -7.58 41.33
CA SER A 131 -21.92 -7.21 42.73
C SER A 131 -23.19 -7.87 43.29
N HIS A 132 -23.01 -8.85 44.17
CA HIS A 132 -24.09 -9.52 44.90
C HIS A 132 -24.42 -8.69 46.15
N ARG A 133 -25.45 -7.85 46.10
CA ARG A 133 -25.95 -7.14 47.30
C ARG A 133 -26.95 -8.04 48.03
N GLN A 134 -26.48 -8.61 49.13
CA GLN A 134 -27.25 -9.40 50.09
C GLN A 134 -27.94 -8.44 51.07
N THR A 135 -29.26 -8.55 51.24
CA THR A 135 -29.97 -7.98 52.40
C THR A 135 -31.12 -8.92 52.81
N GLN A 136 -31.01 -9.51 54.00
CA GLN A 136 -32.03 -10.21 54.81
C GLN A 136 -33.15 -9.23 55.22
N ALA A 137 -34.41 -9.53 55.58
CA ALA A 137 -35.31 -10.69 55.79
C ALA A 137 -36.75 -10.08 56.03
N PRO A 138 -37.76 -10.70 56.70
CA PRO A 138 -38.41 -12.02 56.63
C PRO A 138 -39.96 -11.96 56.35
N GLY A 139 -40.57 -13.07 55.93
CA GLY A 139 -41.90 -13.47 56.44
C GLY A 139 -43.10 -13.62 55.47
N VAL A 140 -43.54 -14.88 55.33
CA VAL A 140 -44.94 -15.38 55.39
C VAL A 140 -45.73 -15.64 54.07
N ARG A 141 -46.10 -16.93 53.92
CA ARG A 141 -47.20 -17.61 53.17
C ARG A 141 -46.99 -18.02 51.69
N THR A 142 -46.78 -19.33 51.49
CA THR A 142 -47.19 -20.18 50.35
C THR A 142 -48.73 -20.18 50.16
N PRO A 143 -49.36 -20.60 49.01
CA PRO A 143 -49.00 -21.82 48.25
C PRO A 143 -49.38 -21.90 46.72
N ILE A 144 -49.07 -23.05 46.08
CA ILE A 144 -49.75 -23.75 44.94
C ILE A 144 -49.25 -23.61 43.47
N GLN A 145 -48.91 -24.80 42.91
CA GLN A 145 -49.01 -25.40 41.53
C GLN A 145 -48.51 -24.63 40.28
N ASP A 146 -47.61 -25.21 39.48
CA ASP A 146 -47.76 -26.27 38.45
C ASP A 146 -48.41 -25.79 37.13
N GLY A 147 -47.81 -26.15 36.00
CA GLY A 147 -48.45 -26.11 34.69
C GLY A 147 -48.13 -24.94 33.74
N ALA A 148 -47.17 -25.17 32.85
CA ALA A 148 -47.23 -24.96 31.39
C ALA A 148 -47.49 -23.58 30.73
N GLN A 149 -46.87 -23.44 29.54
CA GLN A 149 -47.22 -22.62 28.37
C GLN A 149 -46.58 -21.22 28.19
N GLY A 150 -45.59 -21.18 27.29
CA GLY A 150 -45.59 -20.35 26.07
C GLY A 150 -45.65 -18.83 26.19
N ALA A 151 -44.52 -18.17 25.93
CA ALA A 151 -44.43 -16.95 25.12
C ALA A 151 -42.96 -16.62 24.78
N VAL A 152 -42.46 -17.11 23.65
CA VAL A 152 -41.23 -16.57 23.05
C VAL A 152 -41.65 -15.40 22.17
N THR A 153 -41.65 -14.20 22.75
CA THR A 153 -41.83 -12.96 21.97
C THR A 153 -40.47 -12.49 21.47
N ILE A 154 -40.41 -12.45 20.14
CA ILE A 154 -39.36 -12.01 19.24
C ILE A 154 -38.89 -10.58 19.54
N SER A 155 -37.57 -10.35 19.53
CA SER A 155 -36.98 -9.11 18.99
C SER A 155 -35.52 -9.35 18.53
N PRO A 156 -35.19 -9.11 17.25
CA PRO A 156 -33.88 -9.41 16.63
C PRO A 156 -32.79 -8.36 16.94
N PRO A 157 -31.51 -8.68 16.65
CA PRO A 157 -30.36 -7.84 16.99
C PRO A 157 -30.25 -6.56 16.14
N LEU A 158 -29.77 -5.50 16.78
CA LEU A 158 -29.51 -4.18 16.23
C LEU A 158 -28.36 -4.23 15.18
N VAL A 159 -28.72 -4.23 13.90
CA VAL A 159 -27.80 -4.08 12.78
C VAL A 159 -27.40 -2.61 12.66
N LYS A 160 -26.10 -2.31 12.69
CA LYS A 160 -25.53 -0.99 12.40
C LYS A 160 -25.93 -0.52 10.99
N PRO A 161 -26.15 0.79 10.78
CA PRO A 161 -26.73 1.30 9.54
C PRO A 161 -25.80 1.08 8.34
N THR A 162 -26.32 0.36 7.35
CA THR A 162 -25.76 0.18 6.02
C THR A 162 -25.68 1.53 5.31
N VAL A 163 -24.47 2.03 5.08
CA VAL A 163 -24.23 3.16 4.18
C VAL A 163 -24.61 2.72 2.76
N PRO A 164 -25.49 3.43 2.03
CA PRO A 164 -25.78 3.09 0.64
C PRO A 164 -24.58 3.47 -0.22
N LEU A 165 -23.71 2.50 -0.54
CA LEU A 165 -22.60 2.63 -1.51
C LEU A 165 -23.14 2.44 -2.93
N SER A 166 -24.07 3.30 -3.35
CA SER A 166 -24.80 3.12 -4.60
C SER A 166 -24.02 3.52 -5.87
N ASP A 167 -22.90 4.25 -5.77
CA ASP A 167 -22.28 4.87 -6.96
C ASP A 167 -20.76 4.65 -7.13
N SER A 168 -20.17 3.60 -6.54
CA SER A 168 -18.71 3.37 -6.63
C SER A 168 -18.24 2.49 -7.79
N VAL A 169 -19.14 2.03 -8.67
CA VAL A 169 -18.78 1.12 -9.77
C VAL A 169 -19.25 1.70 -11.09
N SER A 170 -18.30 1.95 -11.99
CA SER A 170 -18.55 2.48 -13.34
C SER A 170 -18.65 1.35 -14.36
N SER A 171 -19.46 1.55 -15.40
CA SER A 171 -19.56 0.63 -16.54
C SER A 171 -18.17 0.27 -17.10
N PRO A 172 -17.95 -0.98 -17.54
CA PRO A 172 -18.91 -2.10 -17.71
C PRO A 172 -19.10 -2.98 -16.45
N TRP A 173 -18.64 -2.52 -15.29
CA TRP A 173 -18.66 -3.31 -14.06
C TRP A 173 -19.97 -3.11 -13.30
N GLU A 174 -20.50 -4.19 -12.73
CA GLU A 174 -21.67 -4.18 -11.86
C GLU A 174 -21.37 -4.92 -10.55
N ARG A 175 -22.17 -4.72 -9.50
CA ARG A 175 -22.01 -5.45 -8.24
C ARG A 175 -22.94 -6.65 -8.22
N CYS A 176 -22.43 -7.84 -7.93
CA CYS A 176 -23.24 -8.99 -7.57
C CYS A 176 -23.14 -9.24 -6.06
N VAL A 177 -24.27 -9.62 -5.47
CA VAL A 177 -24.33 -10.01 -4.05
C VAL A 177 -23.99 -11.49 -3.98
N HIS A 178 -22.86 -11.82 -3.35
CA HIS A 178 -22.51 -13.20 -3.04
C HIS A 178 -23.49 -13.75 -1.99
N PRO A 179 -23.84 -15.05 -1.99
CA PRO A 179 -24.72 -15.66 -0.99
C PRO A 179 -24.29 -15.46 0.47
N SER A 180 -23.01 -15.13 0.71
CA SER A 180 -22.47 -14.78 2.03
C SER A 180 -22.76 -13.32 2.47
N GLY A 181 -23.48 -12.53 1.66
CA GLY A 181 -23.80 -11.12 1.91
C GLY A 181 -22.72 -10.12 1.46
N THR A 182 -21.60 -10.59 0.91
CA THR A 182 -20.51 -9.72 0.41
C THR A 182 -20.81 -9.26 -1.02
N GLN A 183 -20.59 -7.98 -1.31
CA GLN A 183 -20.78 -7.43 -2.65
C GLN A 183 -19.46 -7.32 -3.40
N VAL A 184 -19.34 -7.97 -4.55
CA VAL A 184 -18.13 -7.98 -5.38
C VAL A 184 -18.39 -7.41 -6.78
N PRO A 185 -17.45 -6.65 -7.37
CA PRO A 185 -17.55 -6.21 -8.75
C PRO A 185 -17.46 -7.40 -9.72
N TYR A 186 -18.30 -7.43 -10.75
CA TYR A 186 -18.27 -8.40 -11.82
C TYR A 186 -18.42 -7.70 -13.18
N TYR A 187 -17.84 -8.31 -14.22
CA TYR A 187 -17.88 -7.77 -15.58
C TYR A 187 -19.17 -8.21 -16.28
N ARG A 188 -19.99 -7.26 -16.73
CA ARG A 188 -21.15 -7.55 -17.57
C ARG A 188 -20.71 -7.63 -19.03
N LYS A 189 -20.86 -8.81 -19.65
CA LYS A 189 -20.68 -9.01 -21.10
C LYS A 189 -21.92 -8.55 -21.86
#